data_AF-A0A972ZUL3-F1
#
_entry.id   AF-A0A972ZUL3-F1
#
_cell.length_a   1.000
_cell.length_b   1.000
_cell.length_c   1.000
_cell.angle_alpha   90.00
_cell.angle_beta   90.00
_cell.angle_gamma   90.00
#
_symmetry.space_group_name_H-M   'P 1'
#
loop_
_entity.id
_entity.type
_entity.pdbx_description
1 polymer ?
#
loop_
_entity_poly.entity_id
_entity_poly.type
_entity_poly.pdbx_seq_one_letter_code
_entity_poly.pdbx_strand_id
1 'polypeptide(L)'
;MNILINGKKEELKDIVTLAKLLEQKEIKAEVVTVELNDKIVEKSKYNNTLLKGDDRLEFVYYMGGGEKIADNILELIGGTPILRLSRIPTSYMADILVKLESFNPGGSVKDRICLSMIQDAEKEGKLKNGSTIIEPTSGNTGIGLAMISAVKGYKCVLTMPETM
;
A
#
# COMPACT_ATOMS: atom_id res chain seq x y z
N MET A 1 29.51 -3.07 17.83
CA MET A 1 29.40 -3.90 16.60
C MET A 1 29.32 -2.99 15.39
N ASN A 2 29.96 -3.37 14.29
CA ASN A 2 29.94 -2.59 13.06
C ASN A 2 28.74 -3.00 12.20
N ILE A 3 28.06 -2.03 11.63
CA ILE A 3 26.99 -2.21 10.65
C ILE A 3 27.21 -1.28 9.46
N LEU A 4 26.51 -1.51 8.36
CA LEU A 4 26.48 -0.63 7.20
C LEU A 4 25.10 0.02 7.11
N ILE A 5 25.03 1.35 7.03
CA ILE A 5 23.77 2.09 6.83
C ILE A 5 23.95 2.99 5.61
N ASN A 6 23.13 2.79 4.57
CA ASN A 6 23.18 3.54 3.31
C ASN A 6 24.60 3.63 2.74
N GLY A 7 25.30 2.50 2.69
CA GLY A 7 26.69 2.39 2.26
C GLY A 7 27.76 2.96 3.22
N LYS A 8 27.40 3.45 4.42
CA LYS A 8 28.34 3.99 5.42
C LYS A 8 28.52 3.05 6.59
N LYS A 9 29.77 2.78 6.98
CA LYS A 9 30.06 1.99 8.19
C LYS A 9 29.75 2.81 9.43
N GLU A 10 29.03 2.19 10.37
CA GLU A 10 28.72 2.77 11.67
C GLU A 10 28.97 1.77 12.79
N GLU A 11 29.38 2.28 13.94
CA GLU A 11 29.64 1.48 15.14
C GLU A 11 28.50 1.66 16.14
N LEU A 12 27.84 0.54 16.47
CA LEU A 12 26.83 0.46 17.54
C LEU A 12 27.47 -0.04 18.83
N LYS A 13 27.28 0.71 19.93
CA LYS A 13 27.86 0.35 21.24
C LYS A 13 27.20 -0.88 21.86
N ASP A 14 25.89 -1.05 21.64
CA ASP A 14 25.08 -2.12 22.20
C ASP A 14 24.29 -2.87 21.11
N ILE A 15 23.82 -4.08 21.42
CA ILE A 15 22.80 -4.75 20.61
C ILE A 15 21.50 -3.97 20.77
N VAL A 16 21.01 -3.41 19.66
CA VAL A 16 19.79 -2.59 19.64
C VAL A 16 18.79 -3.15 18.63
N THR A 17 17.52 -2.84 18.85
CA THR A 17 16.46 -3.13 17.89
C THR A 17 16.46 -2.09 16.78
N LEU A 18 15.84 -2.42 15.65
CA LEU A 18 15.69 -1.48 14.55
C LEU A 18 14.92 -0.22 14.97
N ALA A 19 13.85 -0.36 15.76
CA ALA A 19 13.13 0.78 16.31
C ALA A 19 14.04 1.68 17.17
N LYS A 20 14.91 1.09 18.00
CA LYS A 20 15.82 1.86 18.84
C LYS A 20 16.91 2.57 18.02
N LEU A 21 17.40 1.95 16.95
CA LEU A 21 18.33 2.60 16.02
C LEU A 21 17.68 3.82 15.35
N LEU A 22 16.42 3.70 14.89
CA LEU A 22 15.69 4.81 14.29
C LEU A 22 15.50 5.97 15.28
N GLU A 23 15.14 5.66 16.54
CA GLU A 23 15.03 6.66 17.61
C GLU A 23 16.37 7.38 17.87
N GLN A 24 17.48 6.64 17.96
CA GLN A 24 18.82 7.20 18.14
C GLN A 24 19.25 8.12 16.99
N LYS A 25 18.73 7.89 15.79
CA LYS A 25 18.99 8.70 14.60
C LYS A 25 17.94 9.80 14.37
N GLU A 26 17.00 9.97 15.29
CA GLU A 26 15.90 10.94 15.17
C GLU A 26 15.04 10.72 13.91
N ILE A 27 14.94 9.45 13.45
CA ILE A 27 14.16 9.07 12.28
C ILE A 27 12.82 8.52 12.74
N LYS A 28 11.75 9.16 12.28
CA LYS A 28 10.37 8.70 12.48
C LYS A 28 10.11 7.43 11.67
N ALA A 29 9.69 6.34 12.33
CA ALA A 29 9.38 5.07 11.67
C ALA A 29 8.27 5.22 10.61
N GLU A 30 7.44 6.24 10.72
CA GLU A 30 6.36 6.55 9.78
C GLU A 30 6.88 6.98 8.40
N VAL A 31 8.06 7.62 8.34
CA VAL A 31 8.61 8.23 7.11
C VAL A 31 9.78 7.48 6.51
N VAL A 32 10.10 6.30 7.03
CA VAL A 32 11.19 5.46 6.56
C VAL A 32 10.71 4.03 6.34
N THR A 33 11.21 3.41 5.27
CA THR A 33 11.21 1.97 5.08
C THR A 33 12.65 1.49 5.22
N VAL A 34 12.84 0.43 6.00
CA VAL A 34 14.16 -0.18 6.23
C VAL A 34 14.26 -1.50 5.47
N GLU A 35 15.24 -1.58 4.59
CA GLU A 35 15.76 -2.83 4.08
C GLU A 35 16.92 -3.29 4.96
N LEU A 36 16.87 -4.53 5.43
CA LEU A 36 17.90 -5.18 6.23
C LEU A 36 18.38 -6.43 5.48
N ASN A 37 19.64 -6.43 5.06
CA ASN A 37 20.28 -7.53 4.32
C ASN A 37 19.44 -7.97 3.10
N ASP A 38 19.20 -7.03 2.20
CA ASP A 38 18.44 -7.20 0.94
C ASP A 38 16.96 -7.57 1.14
N LYS A 39 16.41 -7.36 2.33
CA LYS A 39 15.01 -7.63 2.66
C LYS A 39 14.35 -6.46 3.38
N ILE A 40 13.25 -5.97 2.82
CA ILE A 40 12.42 -4.98 3.51
C ILE A 40 11.85 -5.61 4.79
N VAL A 41 12.09 -4.95 5.92
CA VAL A 41 11.53 -5.33 7.21
C VAL A 41 10.15 -4.69 7.36
N GLU A 42 9.14 -5.49 7.71
CA GLU A 42 7.82 -4.98 8.05
C GLU A 42 7.89 -4.05 9.28
N LYS A 43 7.17 -2.92 9.25
CA LYS A 43 7.16 -1.94 10.35
C LYS A 43 6.72 -2.56 11.68
N SER A 44 5.78 -3.52 11.65
CA SER A 44 5.33 -4.29 12.82
C SER A 44 6.48 -5.04 13.53
N LYS A 45 7.55 -5.37 12.81
CA LYS A 45 8.72 -6.11 13.31
C LYS A 45 9.83 -5.20 13.82
N TYR A 46 9.73 -3.88 13.68
CA TYR A 46 10.83 -2.95 14.03
C TYR A 46 11.24 -3.04 15.50
N ASN A 47 10.27 -3.22 16.39
CA ASN A 47 10.52 -3.35 17.83
C ASN A 47 11.24 -4.65 18.21
N ASN A 48 11.11 -5.70 17.39
CA ASN A 48 11.61 -7.04 17.70
C ASN A 48 12.81 -7.46 16.85
N THR A 49 13.14 -6.69 15.81
CA THR A 49 14.26 -6.98 14.91
C THR A 49 15.56 -6.48 15.54
N LEU A 50 16.35 -7.40 16.10
CA LEU A 50 17.66 -7.12 16.68
C LEU A 50 18.72 -7.03 15.59
N LEU A 51 19.52 -5.98 15.64
CA LEU A 51 20.67 -5.80 14.74
C LEU A 51 21.87 -6.62 15.22
N LYS A 52 22.67 -7.07 14.27
CA LYS A 52 23.87 -7.89 14.46
C LYS A 52 25.07 -7.22 13.79
N GLY A 53 26.28 -7.70 14.15
CA GLY A 53 27.48 -7.29 13.44
C GLY A 53 27.39 -7.66 11.96
N ASP A 54 27.90 -6.76 11.12
CA ASP A 54 27.92 -6.81 9.65
C ASP A 54 26.55 -6.70 8.95
N ASP A 55 25.47 -6.40 9.69
CA ASP A 55 24.18 -6.08 9.09
C ASP A 55 24.30 -4.88 8.14
N ARG A 56 23.59 -4.98 7.00
CA ARG A 56 23.46 -3.92 6.01
C ARG A 56 22.04 -3.38 6.02
N LEU A 57 21.92 -2.08 6.21
CA LEU A 57 20.66 -1.37 6.27
C LEU A 57 20.60 -0.33 5.15
N GLU A 58 19.49 -0.31 4.42
CA GLU A 58 19.14 0.80 3.53
C GLU A 58 17.86 1.48 4.04
N PHE A 59 17.98 2.75 4.39
CA PHE A 59 16.89 3.62 4.80
C PHE A 59 16.35 4.36 3.59
N VAL A 60 15.13 4.03 3.21
CA VAL A 60 14.39 4.67 2.13
C VAL A 60 13.43 5.69 2.75
N TYR A 61 13.78 6.97 2.65
CA TYR A 61 13.03 8.08 3.22
C TYR A 61 11.83 8.50 2.36
N TYR A 62 10.86 9.15 3.00
CA TYR A 62 9.66 9.70 2.37
C TYR A 62 8.73 8.67 1.72
N MET A 63 8.92 7.39 2.05
CA MET A 63 7.96 6.34 1.76
C MET A 63 7.00 6.19 2.93
N GLY A 64 5.83 6.84 2.82
CA GLY A 64 4.72 6.64 3.76
C GLY A 64 4.28 5.17 3.77
N GLY A 65 4.08 4.55 4.93
CA GLY A 65 2.72 4.33 5.42
C GLY A 65 2.10 2.97 5.07
N GLY A 66 2.83 2.05 4.43
CA GLY A 66 2.38 0.67 4.25
C GLY A 66 2.54 -0.18 5.52
N GLU A 67 1.46 -0.79 6.02
CA GLU A 67 1.50 -1.72 7.16
C GLU A 67 1.95 -3.14 6.78
N LYS A 68 1.79 -3.52 5.51
CA LYS A 68 2.11 -4.85 4.98
C LYS A 68 2.86 -4.75 3.65
N ILE A 69 3.71 -5.73 3.40
CA ILE A 69 4.26 -6.00 2.06
C ILE A 69 3.19 -6.80 1.31
N ALA A 70 2.75 -6.31 0.16
CA ALA A 70 1.73 -6.96 -0.67
C ALA A 70 2.39 -7.66 -1.87
N ASP A 71 1.94 -8.86 -2.22
CA ASP A 71 2.49 -9.61 -3.36
C ASP A 71 2.04 -9.01 -4.70
N ASN A 72 0.91 -8.31 -4.70
CA ASN A 72 0.43 -7.54 -5.84
C ASN A 72 -0.47 -6.38 -5.40
N ILE A 73 -0.74 -5.47 -6.34
CA ILE A 73 -1.51 -4.24 -6.10
C ILE A 73 -2.97 -4.49 -5.65
N LEU A 74 -3.55 -5.66 -5.95
CA LEU A 74 -4.94 -5.97 -5.59
C LEU A 74 -5.13 -6.13 -4.08
N GLU A 75 -4.08 -6.57 -3.37
CA GLU A 75 -4.10 -6.69 -1.92
C GLU A 75 -4.10 -5.36 -1.19
N LEU A 76 -3.79 -4.27 -1.91
CA LEU A 76 -3.83 -2.90 -1.41
C LEU A 76 -5.19 -2.23 -1.67
N ILE A 77 -6.14 -2.91 -2.31
CA ILE A 77 -7.53 -2.46 -2.42
C ILE A 77 -8.21 -2.62 -1.06
N GLY A 78 -8.79 -1.54 -0.55
CA GLY A 78 -9.41 -1.48 0.77
C GLY A 78 -8.54 -0.80 1.82
N GLY A 79 -8.87 -1.00 3.10
CA GLY A 79 -8.13 -0.39 4.21
C GLY A 79 -8.06 1.15 4.21
N THR A 80 -8.89 1.82 3.40
CA THR A 80 -8.82 3.28 3.20
C THR A 80 -9.05 4.06 4.49
N PRO A 81 -8.37 5.20 4.68
CA PRO A 81 -8.42 5.93 5.94
C PRO A 81 -9.80 6.56 6.20
N ILE A 82 -10.12 6.74 7.48
CA ILE A 82 -11.27 7.54 7.95
C ILE A 82 -10.72 8.83 8.55
N LEU A 83 -11.18 9.97 8.03
CA LEU A 83 -10.77 11.30 8.46
C LEU A 83 -11.93 12.01 9.16
N ARG A 84 -11.68 12.53 10.36
CA ARG A 84 -12.63 13.43 11.04
C ARG A 84 -12.50 14.84 10.51
N LEU A 85 -13.62 15.46 10.14
CA LEU A 85 -13.64 16.87 9.74
C LEU A 85 -13.59 17.78 10.98
N SER A 86 -12.58 18.64 11.07
CA SER A 86 -12.39 19.50 12.25
C SER A 86 -12.85 20.95 12.05
N ARG A 87 -13.06 21.39 10.80
CA ARG A 87 -13.34 22.80 10.46
C ARG A 87 -14.75 23.07 9.94
N ILE A 88 -15.40 22.06 9.38
CA ILE A 88 -16.76 22.17 8.82
C ILE A 88 -17.82 22.00 9.91
N PRO A 89 -17.73 21.00 10.81
CA PRO A 89 -18.71 20.85 11.88
C PRO A 89 -18.63 21.99 12.89
N THR A 90 -19.78 22.46 13.36
CA THR A 90 -19.89 23.39 14.50
C THR A 90 -20.08 22.62 15.81
N SER A 91 -20.01 23.31 16.95
CA SER A 91 -20.11 22.70 18.29
C SER A 91 -21.45 22.02 18.59
N TYR A 92 -22.50 22.31 17.81
CA TYR A 92 -23.84 21.69 17.94
C TYR A 92 -24.09 20.59 16.91
N MET A 93 -23.12 20.29 16.05
CA MET A 93 -23.20 19.22 15.07
C MET A 93 -22.64 17.91 15.64
N ALA A 94 -23.08 16.79 15.06
CA ALA A 94 -22.46 15.50 15.30
C ALA A 94 -21.06 15.42 14.66
N ASP A 95 -20.33 14.38 15.05
CA ASP A 95 -19.07 14.02 14.41
C ASP A 95 -19.28 13.69 12.92
N ILE A 96 -18.59 14.41 12.05
CA ILE A 96 -18.59 14.14 10.60
C ILE A 96 -17.27 13.45 10.23
N LEU A 97 -17.38 12.21 9.78
CA LEU A 97 -16.25 11.37 9.34
C LEU A 97 -16.34 11.13 7.83
N VAL A 98 -15.20 11.17 7.15
CA VAL A 98 -15.08 10.92 5.70
C VAL A 98 -14.24 9.67 5.46
N LYS A 99 -14.77 8.73 4.67
CA LYS A 99 -14.04 7.55 4.19
C LYS A 99 -13.32 7.91 2.88
N LEU A 100 -12.00 7.93 2.91
CA LEU A 100 -11.17 8.44 1.79
C LEU A 100 -10.91 7.34 0.75
N GLU A 101 -11.91 7.01 -0.07
CA GLU A 101 -11.82 5.97 -1.09
C GLU A 101 -10.87 6.27 -2.27
N SER A 102 -10.35 7.48 -2.36
CA SER A 102 -9.30 7.83 -3.32
C SER A 102 -7.94 7.19 -3.00
N PHE A 103 -7.79 6.59 -1.81
CA PHE A 103 -6.57 5.88 -1.40
C PHE A 103 -6.51 4.44 -1.90
N ASN A 104 -7.55 3.92 -2.57
CA ASN A 104 -7.38 2.66 -3.29
C ASN A 104 -6.39 2.86 -4.46
N PRO A 105 -5.66 1.83 -4.91
CA PRO A 105 -4.60 1.96 -5.90
C PRO A 105 -5.01 2.54 -7.27
N GLY A 106 -6.21 2.23 -7.73
CA GLY A 106 -6.84 2.80 -8.94
C GLY A 106 -7.50 4.16 -8.69
N GLY A 107 -7.37 4.72 -7.49
CA GLY A 107 -7.75 6.09 -7.15
C GLY A 107 -9.23 6.30 -6.83
N SER A 108 -10.02 5.23 -6.71
CA SER A 108 -11.46 5.37 -6.42
C SER A 108 -12.07 4.18 -5.69
N VAL A 109 -13.30 4.36 -5.21
CA VAL A 109 -14.11 3.28 -4.63
C VAL A 109 -14.38 2.12 -5.61
N LYS A 110 -14.23 2.35 -6.92
CA LYS A 110 -14.59 1.35 -7.95
C LYS A 110 -13.65 0.14 -7.94
N ASP A 111 -12.43 0.29 -7.47
CA ASP A 111 -11.47 -0.82 -7.35
C ASP A 111 -12.07 -1.99 -6.56
N ARG A 112 -12.84 -1.70 -5.51
CA ARG A 112 -13.50 -2.71 -4.67
C ARG A 112 -14.49 -3.55 -5.46
N ILE A 113 -15.40 -2.88 -6.18
CA ILE A 113 -16.45 -3.59 -6.92
C ILE A 113 -15.85 -4.35 -8.11
N CYS A 114 -14.82 -3.79 -8.76
CA CYS A 114 -14.15 -4.45 -9.87
C CYS A 114 -13.48 -5.73 -9.38
N LEU A 115 -12.78 -5.68 -8.24
CA LEU A 115 -12.14 -6.86 -7.67
C LEU A 115 -13.17 -7.93 -7.29
N SER A 116 -14.25 -7.54 -6.61
CA SER A 116 -15.33 -8.46 -6.21
C SER A 116 -15.97 -9.13 -7.43
N MET A 117 -16.37 -8.35 -8.44
CA MET A 117 -17.02 -8.89 -9.65
C MET A 117 -16.13 -9.89 -10.39
N ILE A 118 -14.84 -9.60 -10.52
CA ILE A 118 -13.89 -10.49 -11.18
C ILE A 118 -13.69 -11.78 -10.36
N GLN A 119 -13.50 -11.68 -9.04
CA GLN A 119 -13.34 -12.84 -8.17
C GLN A 119 -14.59 -13.74 -8.16
N ASP A 120 -15.78 -13.13 -8.15
CA ASP A 120 -17.04 -13.87 -8.22
C ASP A 120 -17.19 -14.57 -9.58
N ALA A 121 -16.88 -13.88 -10.69
CA ALA A 121 -16.94 -14.47 -12.03
C ALA A 121 -15.90 -15.60 -12.24
N GLU A 122 -14.70 -15.48 -11.66
CA GLU A 122 -13.69 -16.55 -11.61
C GLU A 122 -14.21 -17.75 -10.83
N LYS A 123 -14.77 -17.52 -9.63
CA LYS A 123 -15.30 -18.56 -8.74
C LYS A 123 -16.46 -19.33 -9.36
N GLU A 124 -17.32 -18.63 -10.11
CA GLU A 124 -18.44 -19.24 -10.84
C GLU A 124 -18.02 -19.91 -12.16
N GLY A 125 -16.74 -19.80 -12.55
CA GLY A 125 -16.23 -20.35 -13.80
C GLY A 125 -16.70 -19.62 -15.06
N LYS A 126 -17.31 -18.44 -14.91
CA LYS A 126 -17.75 -17.56 -16.01
C LYS A 126 -16.57 -16.86 -16.66
N LEU A 127 -15.55 -16.53 -15.87
CA LEU A 127 -14.31 -15.92 -16.34
C LEU A 127 -13.17 -16.94 -16.30
N LYS A 128 -12.49 -17.13 -17.44
CA LYS A 128 -11.40 -18.11 -17.60
C LYS A 128 -10.12 -17.41 -18.02
N ASN A 129 -8.97 -18.03 -17.82
CA ASN A 129 -7.69 -17.46 -18.23
C ASN A 129 -7.70 -17.07 -19.72
N GLY A 130 -7.25 -15.85 -20.02
CA GLY A 130 -7.26 -15.28 -21.37
C GLY A 130 -8.62 -14.77 -21.85
N SER A 131 -9.67 -14.81 -21.02
CA SER A 131 -10.96 -14.18 -21.35
C SER A 131 -10.81 -12.67 -21.62
N THR A 132 -11.77 -12.14 -22.36
CA THR A 132 -11.90 -10.69 -22.59
C THR A 132 -13.01 -10.14 -21.71
N ILE A 133 -12.69 -9.11 -20.93
CA ILE A 133 -13.62 -8.30 -20.15
C ILE A 133 -14.03 -7.12 -21.01
N ILE A 134 -15.34 -6.89 -21.14
CA ILE A 134 -15.92 -5.77 -21.89
C ILE A 134 -16.85 -5.01 -20.95
N GLU A 135 -16.60 -3.73 -20.72
CA GLU A 135 -17.40 -2.92 -19.80
C GLU A 135 -17.69 -1.51 -20.35
N PRO A 136 -18.96 -1.09 -20.42
CA PRO A 136 -19.33 0.31 -20.61
C PRO A 136 -19.20 1.09 -19.31
N THR A 137 -18.41 2.17 -19.31
CA THR A 137 -18.06 2.90 -18.09
C THR A 137 -17.94 4.41 -18.28
N SER A 138 -18.07 5.14 -17.18
CA SER A 138 -17.74 6.57 -17.04
C SER A 138 -16.31 6.82 -16.53
N GLY A 139 -15.41 5.82 -16.60
CA GLY A 139 -13.98 6.01 -16.33
C GLY A 139 -13.46 5.20 -15.15
N ASN A 140 -13.86 5.53 -13.91
CA ASN A 140 -13.29 4.91 -12.70
C ASN A 140 -13.42 3.37 -12.65
N THR A 141 -14.57 2.81 -13.08
CA THR A 141 -14.72 1.35 -13.19
C THR A 141 -13.78 0.79 -14.24
N GLY A 142 -13.60 1.52 -15.35
CA GLY A 142 -12.63 1.16 -16.39
C GLY A 142 -11.20 1.11 -15.88
N ILE A 143 -10.77 2.11 -15.10
CA ILE A 143 -9.43 2.12 -14.47
C ILE A 143 -9.26 0.90 -13.55
N GLY A 144 -10.23 0.64 -12.68
CA GLY A 144 -10.20 -0.51 -11.77
C GLY A 144 -10.13 -1.85 -12.52
N LEU A 145 -10.97 -2.05 -13.54
CA LEU A 145 -10.97 -3.26 -14.35
C LEU A 145 -9.70 -3.41 -15.18
N ALA A 146 -9.14 -2.32 -15.72
CA ALA A 146 -7.90 -2.36 -16.47
C ALA A 146 -6.72 -2.78 -15.58
N MET A 147 -6.63 -2.20 -14.37
CA MET A 147 -5.62 -2.60 -13.37
C MET A 147 -5.74 -4.08 -13.02
N ILE A 148 -6.95 -4.55 -12.69
CA ILE A 148 -7.18 -5.95 -12.31
C ILE A 148 -6.89 -6.90 -13.48
N SER A 149 -7.31 -6.53 -14.70
CA SER A 149 -7.05 -7.30 -15.92
C SER A 149 -5.56 -7.43 -16.21
N ALA A 150 -4.79 -6.36 -16.01
CA ALA A 150 -3.34 -6.38 -16.19
C ALA A 150 -2.65 -7.34 -15.20
N VAL A 151 -3.11 -7.39 -13.94
CA VAL A 151 -2.57 -8.32 -12.93
C VAL A 151 -2.97 -9.77 -13.20
N LYS A 152 -4.22 -10.01 -13.60
CA LYS A 152 -4.80 -11.36 -13.76
C LYS A 152 -4.65 -11.95 -15.17
N GLY A 153 -4.14 -11.19 -16.14
CA GLY A 153 -3.92 -11.67 -17.51
C GLY A 153 -5.18 -11.73 -18.37
N TYR A 154 -6.10 -10.78 -18.19
CA TYR A 154 -7.29 -10.65 -19.03
C TYR A 154 -7.10 -9.57 -20.09
N LYS A 155 -7.73 -9.75 -21.25
CA LYS A 155 -7.89 -8.65 -22.20
C LYS A 155 -9.01 -7.73 -21.70
N CYS A 156 -8.76 -6.43 -21.63
CA CYS A 156 -9.76 -5.45 -21.19
C CYS A 156 -10.16 -4.55 -22.36
N VAL A 157 -11.46 -4.43 -22.63
CA VAL A 157 -12.04 -3.53 -23.62
C VAL A 157 -13.05 -2.65 -22.91
N LEU A 158 -12.83 -1.34 -22.97
CA LEU A 158 -13.67 -0.36 -22.29
C LEU A 158 -14.37 0.50 -23.33
N THR A 159 -15.67 0.72 -23.13
CA THR A 159 -16.43 1.70 -23.91
C THR A 159 -16.83 2.85 -23.01
N MET A 160 -16.63 4.08 -23.48
CA MET A 160 -16.97 5.29 -22.72
C MET A 160 -17.46 6.38 -23.69
N PRO A 161 -18.29 7.33 -23.24
CA PRO A 161 -18.62 8.52 -24.02
C PRO A 161 -17.37 9.34 -24.35
N GLU A 162 -17.36 10.01 -25.50
CA GLU A 162 -16.25 10.89 -25.92
C GLU A 162 -16.05 12.10 -24.97
N THR A 163 -17.11 12.49 -24.27
CA THR A 163 -17.13 13.69 -23.41
C THR A 163 -16.57 13.47 -22.01
N MET A 164 -16.02 12.29 -21.72
CA MET A 164 -15.50 11.93 -20.40
C MET A 164 -14.03 12.28 -20.23
#